data_AF-A0A7X8ZPK0-F1
#
_entry.id   AF-A0A7X8ZPK0-F1
#
_cell.length_a   1.000
_cell.length_b   1.000
_cell.length_c   1.000
_cell.angle_alpha   90.00
_cell.angle_beta   90.00
_cell.angle_gamma   90.00
#
_symmetry.space_group_name_H-M   'P 1'
#
loop_
_entity.id
_entity.type
_entity.pdbx_description
1 polymer ?
#
loop_
_entity_poly.entity_id
_entity_poly.type
_entity_poly.pdbx_seq_one_letter_code
_entity_poly.pdbx_strand_id
1 'polypeptide(L)'
;MDTNTLAITILLGSFFVMIFLRFPIAYAVGLSSVFCMSFLGMNLNDVCRLMVKGISSFSLMAVPFFITMGVLMGSGGISDKLIALANACVGWMRGGLAQVNIVASYFFGGISGSAAADTASLGSILIPMMVDEGYDADFSTAVTITSSCEGLLVPPS
;
A
#
# COMPACT_ATOMS: atom_id res chain seq x y z
N MET A 1 -17.36 8.66 38.82
CA MET A 1 -16.67 8.78 37.52
C MET A 1 -17.70 9.16 36.50
N ASP A 2 -17.42 10.15 35.66
CA ASP A 2 -18.34 10.52 34.58
C ASP A 2 -18.53 9.32 33.64
N THR A 3 -19.75 9.18 33.11
CA THR A 3 -20.12 8.10 32.17
C THR A 3 -19.16 8.03 30.98
N ASN A 4 -18.66 9.19 30.53
CA ASN A 4 -17.65 9.28 29.47
C ASN A 4 -16.28 8.73 29.89
N THR A 5 -15.84 9.00 31.13
CA THR A 5 -14.56 8.48 31.65
C THR A 5 -14.61 6.95 31.76
N LEU A 6 -15.74 6.39 32.18
CA LEU A 6 -15.95 4.94 32.24
C LEU A 6 -15.94 4.31 30.84
N ALA A 7 -16.61 4.92 29.87
CA ALA A 7 -16.61 4.44 28.48
C ALA A 7 -15.20 4.43 27.86
N ILE A 8 -14.41 5.49 28.08
CA ILE A 8 -13.02 5.58 27.60
C ILE A 8 -12.15 4.49 28.26
N THR A 9 -12.36 4.24 29.55
CA THR A 9 -11.62 3.22 30.29
C THR A 9 -11.95 1.81 29.78
N ILE A 10 -13.22 1.54 29.44
CA ILE A 10 -13.65 0.27 28.84
C ILE A 10 -13.03 0.10 27.44
N LEU A 11 -13.06 1.16 26.62
CA LEU A 11 -12.48 1.16 25.28
C LEU A 11 -10.98 0.85 25.33
N LEU A 12 -10.20 1.64 26.07
CA LEU A 12 -8.74 1.49 26.13
C LEU A 12 -8.35 0.21 26.88
N GLY A 13 -9.03 -0.11 27.98
CA GLY A 13 -8.75 -1.31 28.77
C GLY A 13 -8.95 -2.58 27.97
N SER A 14 -10.09 -2.72 27.28
CA SER A 14 -10.35 -3.89 26.43
C SER A 14 -9.41 -3.98 25.22
N PHE A 15 -9.06 -2.84 24.60
CA PHE A 15 -8.12 -2.76 23.50
C PHE A 15 -6.71 -3.25 23.89
N PHE A 16 -6.15 -2.73 24.99
CA PHE A 16 -4.83 -3.13 25.45
C PHE A 16 -4.79 -4.60 25.88
N VAL A 17 -5.83 -5.08 26.57
CA VAL A 17 -5.93 -6.49 26.94
C VAL A 17 -5.89 -7.40 25.70
N MET A 18 -6.63 -7.07 24.64
CA MET A 18 -6.61 -7.84 23.39
C MET A 18 -5.26 -7.79 22.67
N ILE A 19 -4.55 -6.66 22.70
CA ILE A 19 -3.19 -6.54 22.16
C ILE A 19 -2.22 -7.45 22.92
N PHE A 20 -2.29 -7.47 24.26
CA PHE A 20 -1.46 -8.36 25.07
C PHE A 20 -1.76 -9.84 24.80
N LEU A 21 -3.00 -10.18 24.45
CA LEU A 21 -3.43 -11.50 23.98
C LEU A 21 -3.02 -11.79 22.53
N ARG A 22 -2.24 -10.92 21.87
CA ARG A 22 -1.76 -11.03 20.48
C ARG A 22 -2.90 -11.17 19.45
N PHE A 23 -4.06 -10.57 19.73
CA PHE A 23 -5.11 -10.46 18.72
C PHE A 23 -4.69 -9.51 17.59
N PRO A 24 -5.08 -9.78 16.33
CA PRO A 24 -4.87 -8.83 15.25
C PRO A 24 -5.54 -7.49 15.59
N ILE A 25 -4.81 -6.39 15.38
CA ILE A 25 -5.20 -5.04 15.82
C ILE A 25 -6.59 -4.66 15.30
N ALA A 26 -6.94 -5.07 14.07
CA ALA A 26 -8.25 -4.82 13.47
C ALA A 26 -9.41 -5.36 14.33
N TYR A 27 -9.28 -6.59 14.84
CA TYR A 27 -10.30 -7.18 15.72
C TYR A 27 -10.31 -6.54 17.10
N ALA A 28 -9.14 -6.17 17.62
CA ALA A 28 -9.04 -5.50 18.91
C ALA A 28 -9.78 -4.15 18.89
N VAL A 29 -9.58 -3.33 17.85
CA VAL A 29 -10.27 -2.04 17.67
C VAL A 29 -11.78 -2.23 17.50
N GLY A 30 -12.19 -3.23 16.70
CA GLY A 30 -13.61 -3.50 16.45
C GLY A 30 -14.35 -3.93 17.73
N LEU A 31 -13.82 -4.91 18.45
CA LEU A 31 -14.42 -5.45 19.66
C LEU A 31 -14.41 -4.42 20.81
N SER A 32 -13.32 -3.68 21.00
CA SER A 32 -13.26 -2.63 22.03
C SER A 32 -14.32 -1.54 21.77
N SER A 33 -14.53 -1.19 20.50
CA SER A 33 -15.54 -0.21 20.09
C SER A 33 -16.96 -0.71 20.35
N VAL A 34 -17.23 -2.00 20.12
CA VAL A 34 -18.52 -2.65 20.45
C VAL A 34 -18.77 -2.66 21.96
N PHE A 35 -17.76 -3.00 22.77
CA PHE A 35 -17.89 -2.98 24.23
C PHE A 35 -18.16 -1.57 24.77
N CYS A 36 -17.49 -0.55 24.21
CA CYS A 36 -17.73 0.84 24.56
C CYS A 36 -19.15 1.29 24.19
N MET A 37 -19.59 1.06 22.95
CA MET A 37 -20.93 1.46 22.49
C MET A 37 -22.06 0.72 23.22
N SER A 38 -21.85 -0.54 23.59
CA SER A 38 -22.81 -1.29 24.41
C SER A 38 -22.95 -0.70 25.81
N PHE A 39 -21.89 -0.13 26.38
CA PHE A 39 -21.94 0.55 27.69
C PHE A 39 -22.62 1.92 27.61
N LEU A 40 -22.48 2.64 26.49
CA LEU A 40 -23.17 3.91 26.23
C LEU A 40 -24.66 3.73 25.86
N GLY A 41 -25.15 2.49 25.68
CA GLY A 41 -26.52 2.22 25.26
C GLY A 41 -26.82 2.66 23.82
N MET A 42 -25.80 2.82 22.99
CA MET A 42 -25.96 3.17 21.57
C MET A 42 -26.40 1.96 20.76
N ASN A 43 -27.15 2.19 19.69
CA ASN A 43 -27.60 1.10 18.83
C ASN A 43 -26.40 0.42 18.16
N LEU A 44 -26.27 -0.90 18.30
CA LEU A 44 -25.20 -1.67 17.66
C LEU A 44 -25.20 -1.53 16.12
N ASN A 45 -26.35 -1.19 15.52
CA ASN A 45 -26.44 -0.88 14.09
C ASN A 45 -25.55 0.30 13.67
N ASP A 46 -25.26 1.25 14.58
CA ASP A 46 -24.38 2.37 14.29
C ASP A 46 -22.92 1.93 14.11
N VAL A 47 -22.50 0.86 14.81
CA VAL A 47 -21.19 0.23 14.60
C VAL A 47 -21.07 -0.26 13.16
N CYS A 48 -22.05 -1.06 12.70
CA CYS A 48 -22.08 -1.57 11.33
C CYS A 48 -22.10 -0.44 10.30
N ARG A 49 -22.87 0.62 10.56
CA ARG A 49 -22.95 1.80 9.67
C ARG A 49 -21.62 2.56 9.59
N LEU A 50 -20.94 2.75 10.72
CA LEU A 50 -19.63 3.40 10.78
C LEU A 50 -18.53 2.55 10.12
N MET A 51 -18.59 1.22 10.26
CA MET A 51 -17.71 0.30 9.55
C MET A 51 -17.88 0.41 8.03
N VAL A 52 -19.12 0.39 7.53
CA VAL A 52 -19.41 0.55 6.10
C VAL A 52 -18.94 1.94 5.61
N LYS A 53 -19.22 2.99 6.36
CA LYS A 53 -18.76 4.35 6.03
C LYS A 53 -17.22 4.45 5.96
N GLY A 54 -16.51 3.72 6.82
CA GLY A 54 -15.05 3.62 6.77
C GLY A 54 -14.55 2.97 5.48
N ILE A 55 -15.15 1.84 5.09
CA ILE A 55 -14.78 1.11 3.86
C ILE A 55 -15.12 1.92 2.60
N SER A 56 -16.20 2.70 2.63
CA SER A 56 -16.59 3.60 1.53
C SER A 56 -15.73 4.87 1.42
N SER A 57 -14.63 4.97 2.17
CA SER A 57 -13.66 6.05 1.97
C SER A 57 -12.98 5.90 0.60
N PHE A 58 -13.00 6.97 -0.19
CA PHE A 58 -12.35 7.03 -1.50
C PHE A 58 -10.90 6.56 -1.45
N SER A 59 -10.19 6.88 -0.36
CA SER A 59 -8.78 6.50 -0.16
C SER A 59 -8.59 4.98 0.02
N LEU A 60 -9.48 4.31 0.75
CA LEU A 60 -9.42 2.85 0.95
C LEU A 60 -9.78 2.08 -0.33
N MET A 61 -10.64 2.64 -1.16
CA MET A 61 -11.03 2.06 -2.45
C MET A 61 -9.99 2.34 -3.55
N ALA A 62 -9.30 3.48 -3.47
CA ALA A 62 -8.24 3.86 -4.40
C ALA A 62 -7.08 2.86 -4.39
N VAL A 63 -6.60 2.43 -3.22
CA VAL A 63 -5.47 1.49 -3.09
C VAL A 63 -5.67 0.19 -3.91
N PRO A 64 -6.75 -0.60 -3.74
CA PRO A 64 -6.94 -1.83 -4.50
C PRO A 64 -7.18 -1.57 -5.99
N PHE A 65 -7.86 -0.47 -6.37
CA PHE A 65 -8.05 -0.14 -7.78
C PHE A 65 -6.73 0.24 -8.46
N PHE A 66 -5.89 1.04 -7.81
CA PHE A 66 -4.57 1.37 -8.34
C PHE A 66 -3.66 0.15 -8.45
N ILE A 67 -3.64 -0.73 -7.44
CA ILE A 67 -2.88 -1.99 -7.52
C ILE A 67 -3.39 -2.85 -8.68
N THR A 68 -4.71 -3.01 -8.81
CA THR A 68 -5.31 -3.81 -9.90
C THR A 68 -4.98 -3.24 -11.26
N MET A 69 -5.04 -1.91 -11.40
CA MET A 69 -4.67 -1.19 -12.60
C MET A 69 -3.18 -1.41 -12.92
N GLY A 70 -2.31 -1.29 -11.91
CA GLY A 70 -0.88 -1.55 -12.04
C GLY A 70 -0.60 -2.96 -12.58
N VAL A 71 -1.19 -3.98 -11.97
CA VAL A 71 -1.07 -5.37 -12.43
C VAL A 71 -1.59 -5.54 -13.85
N LEU A 72 -2.72 -4.90 -14.21
CA LEU A 72 -3.27 -4.95 -15.56
C LEU A 72 -2.37 -4.29 -16.61
N MET A 73 -1.71 -3.17 -16.28
CA MET A 73 -0.69 -2.54 -17.13
C MET A 73 0.60 -3.36 -17.23
N GLY A 74 0.97 -4.04 -16.15
CA GLY A 74 2.00 -5.08 -16.10
C GLY A 74 1.73 -6.18 -17.11
N SER A 75 0.61 -6.87 -16.94
CA SER A 75 0.20 -7.99 -17.80
C SER A 75 -0.19 -7.58 -19.22
N GLY A 76 -0.57 -6.32 -19.45
CA GLY A 76 -0.93 -5.79 -20.77
C GLY A 76 0.27 -5.44 -21.68
N GLY A 77 1.51 -5.65 -21.22
CA GLY A 77 2.73 -5.40 -22.00
C GLY A 77 3.11 -3.91 -22.13
N ILE A 78 2.45 -3.02 -21.38
CA ILE A 78 2.84 -1.60 -21.31
C ILE A 78 4.14 -1.48 -20.51
N SER A 79 4.27 -2.25 -19.44
CA SER A 79 5.47 -2.26 -18.59
C SER A 79 6.71 -2.67 -19.37
N ASP A 80 6.64 -3.71 -20.20
CA ASP A 80 7.77 -4.14 -21.03
C ASP A 80 8.23 -3.06 -22.02
N LYS A 81 7.27 -2.32 -22.61
CA LYS A 81 7.59 -1.21 -23.52
C LYS A 81 8.26 -0.05 -22.79
N LEU A 82 7.81 0.26 -21.58
CA LEU A 82 8.41 1.31 -20.74
C LEU A 82 9.81 0.92 -20.27
N ILE A 83 10.02 -0.34 -19.88
CA ILE A 83 11.33 -0.86 -19.52
C ILE A 83 12.27 -0.81 -20.72
N ALA A 84 11.81 -1.20 -21.92
CA ALA A 84 12.62 -1.13 -23.13
C ALA A 84 13.02 0.32 -23.48
N LEU A 85 12.10 1.28 -23.29
CA LEU A 85 12.39 2.71 -23.46
C LEU A 85 13.43 3.19 -22.44
N ALA A 86 13.25 2.86 -21.16
CA ALA A 86 14.18 3.20 -20.10
C ALA A 86 15.58 2.60 -20.37
N ASN A 87 15.63 1.35 -20.83
CA ASN A 87 16.87 0.69 -21.25
C ASN A 87 17.58 1.41 -22.39
N ALA A 88 16.83 1.87 -23.40
CA ALA A 88 17.40 2.67 -24.48
C ALA A 88 17.95 4.02 -24.00
N CYS A 89 17.36 4.62 -22.96
CA CYS A 89 17.81 5.91 -22.42
C CYS A 89 19.05 5.79 -21.52
N VAL A 90 19.05 4.86 -20.57
CA VAL A 90 20.03 4.81 -19.46
C VAL A 90 20.70 3.44 -19.27
N GLY A 91 20.35 2.42 -20.04
CA GLY A 91 20.89 1.06 -19.89
C GLY A 91 22.40 0.94 -20.12
N TRP A 92 23.00 1.88 -20.86
CA TRP A 92 24.43 1.96 -21.11
C TRP A 92 25.26 2.42 -19.89
N MET A 93 24.62 2.93 -18.85
CA MET A 93 25.30 3.42 -17.65
C MET A 93 25.76 2.26 -16.73
N ARG A 94 26.75 2.53 -15.86
CA ARG A 94 27.17 1.55 -14.84
C ARG A 94 26.00 1.27 -13.88
N GLY A 95 25.70 0.00 -13.67
CA GLY A 95 24.48 -0.42 -12.96
C GLY A 95 23.23 -0.24 -13.82
N GLY A 96 23.34 -0.46 -15.14
CA GLY A 96 22.33 -0.16 -16.14
C GLY A 96 20.93 -0.59 -15.74
N LEU A 97 20.73 -1.85 -15.35
CA LEU A 97 19.43 -2.34 -14.88
C LEU A 97 18.85 -1.57 -13.68
N ALA A 98 19.67 -1.15 -12.72
CA ALA A 98 19.20 -0.35 -11.60
C ALA A 98 18.76 1.05 -12.05
N GLN A 99 19.46 1.65 -13.02
CA GLN A 99 19.05 2.92 -13.63
C GLN A 99 17.77 2.76 -14.46
N VAL A 100 17.66 1.66 -15.20
CA VAL A 100 16.44 1.30 -15.94
C VAL A 100 15.25 1.15 -15.00
N ASN A 101 15.45 0.53 -13.83
CA ASN A 101 14.41 0.40 -12.82
C ASN A 101 13.90 1.77 -12.34
N ILE A 102 14.81 2.69 -12.03
CA ILE A 102 14.47 4.05 -11.62
C ILE A 102 13.68 4.77 -12.72
N VAL A 103 14.19 4.78 -13.94
CA VAL A 103 13.56 5.49 -15.06
C VAL A 103 12.23 4.85 -15.50
N ALA A 104 12.14 3.52 -15.50
CA ALA A 104 10.89 2.81 -15.79
C ALA A 104 9.84 3.10 -14.71
N SER A 105 10.23 3.10 -13.43
CA SER A 105 9.36 3.47 -12.31
C SER A 105 8.90 4.92 -12.40
N TYR A 106 9.79 5.83 -12.81
CA TYR A 106 9.46 7.24 -13.04
C TYR A 106 8.35 7.40 -14.09
N PHE A 107 8.49 6.77 -15.26
CA PHE A 107 7.48 6.84 -16.31
C PHE A 107 6.17 6.16 -15.93
N PHE A 108 6.25 4.99 -15.30
CA PHE A 108 5.08 4.22 -14.92
C PHE A 108 4.32 4.90 -13.78
N GLY A 109 5.01 5.42 -12.78
CA GLY A 109 4.41 6.11 -11.64
C GLY A 109 3.78 7.45 -11.99
N GLY A 110 4.31 8.17 -12.98
CA GLY A 110 3.64 9.34 -13.56
C GLY A 110 2.30 9.00 -14.25
N ILE A 111 2.09 7.74 -14.64
CA ILE A 111 0.83 7.25 -15.22
C ILE A 111 -0.08 6.63 -14.15
N SER A 112 0.51 5.89 -13.20
CA SER A 112 -0.24 5.14 -12.19
C SER A 112 -0.69 6.01 -11.01
N GLY A 113 0.09 7.04 -10.68
CA GLY A 113 -0.14 7.91 -9.52
C GLY A 113 -0.06 7.17 -8.17
N SER A 114 0.52 5.97 -8.11
CA SER A 114 0.53 5.13 -6.90
C SER A 114 1.78 4.28 -6.78
N ALA A 115 2.61 4.58 -5.76
CA ALA A 115 3.82 3.80 -5.46
C ALA A 115 3.52 2.31 -5.19
N ALA A 116 2.37 2.00 -4.58
CA ALA A 116 1.97 0.61 -4.33
C ALA A 116 1.60 -0.13 -5.62
N ALA A 117 1.00 0.58 -6.58
CA ALA A 117 0.70 0.02 -7.90
C ALA A 117 1.97 -0.23 -8.70
N ASP A 118 2.90 0.72 -8.70
CA ASP A 118 4.20 0.63 -9.38
C ASP A 118 5.02 -0.54 -8.86
N THR A 119 5.13 -0.67 -7.54
CA THR A 119 5.88 -1.77 -6.93
C THR A 119 5.24 -3.11 -7.28
N ALA A 120 3.91 -3.20 -7.26
CA ALA A 120 3.20 -4.43 -7.58
C ALA A 120 3.31 -4.83 -9.07
N SER A 121 3.35 -3.85 -9.97
CA SER A 121 3.43 -4.09 -11.42
C SER A 121 4.87 -4.32 -11.87
N LEU A 122 5.72 -3.30 -11.75
CA LEU A 122 7.09 -3.32 -12.22
C LEU A 122 7.97 -4.20 -11.36
N GLY A 123 7.75 -4.25 -10.05
CA GLY A 123 8.53 -5.10 -9.16
C GLY A 123 8.41 -6.58 -9.50
N SER A 124 7.26 -7.03 -10.00
CA SER A 124 7.07 -8.41 -10.45
C SER A 124 7.91 -8.79 -11.68
N ILE A 125 8.43 -7.80 -12.41
CA ILE A 125 9.22 -7.96 -13.64
C ILE A 125 10.70 -7.61 -13.38
N LEU A 126 10.96 -6.47 -12.76
CA LEU A 126 12.29 -5.91 -12.57
C LEU A 126 13.08 -6.62 -11.46
N ILE A 127 12.46 -6.99 -10.35
CA ILE A 127 13.16 -7.68 -9.25
C ILE A 127 13.74 -9.02 -9.74
N PRO A 128 12.98 -9.93 -10.37
CA PRO A 128 13.57 -11.18 -10.87
C PRO A 128 14.60 -10.91 -11.97
N MET A 129 14.36 -9.97 -12.88
CA MET A 129 15.31 -9.60 -13.94
C MET A 129 16.66 -9.10 -13.38
N MET A 130 16.63 -8.27 -12.33
CA MET A 130 17.84 -7.79 -11.66
C MET A 130 18.58 -8.93 -10.95
N VAL A 131 17.85 -9.81 -10.26
CA VAL A 131 18.45 -10.99 -9.60
C VAL A 131 19.12 -11.91 -10.63
N ASP A 132 18.47 -12.15 -11.77
CA ASP A 132 19.02 -12.98 -12.86
C ASP A 132 20.30 -12.38 -13.47
N GLU A 133 20.44 -11.05 -13.47
CA GLU A 133 21.64 -10.35 -13.93
C GLU A 133 22.72 -10.21 -12.84
N GLY A 134 22.50 -10.81 -11.66
CA GLY A 134 23.49 -10.91 -10.58
C GLY A 134 23.41 -9.81 -9.53
N TYR A 135 22.33 -9.01 -9.49
CA TYR A 135 22.08 -8.09 -8.39
C TYR A 135 21.58 -8.85 -7.15
N ASP A 136 21.88 -8.32 -5.97
CA ASP A 136 21.33 -8.85 -4.72
C ASP A 136 19.81 -8.65 -4.70
N ALA A 137 19.08 -9.63 -4.15
CA ALA A 137 17.63 -9.56 -4.02
C ALA A 137 17.20 -8.41 -3.10
N ASP A 138 17.96 -8.17 -2.03
CA ASP A 138 17.70 -7.07 -1.10
C ASP A 138 17.90 -5.72 -1.79
N PHE A 139 18.97 -5.58 -2.59
CA PHE A 139 19.22 -4.38 -3.38
C PHE A 139 18.13 -4.14 -4.43
N SER A 140 17.76 -5.19 -5.18
CA SER A 140 16.74 -5.14 -6.23
C SER A 140 15.38 -4.74 -5.66
N THR A 141 15.02 -5.28 -4.49
CA THR A 141 13.79 -4.92 -3.78
C THR A 141 13.84 -3.48 -3.28
N ALA A 142 14.95 -3.09 -2.64
CA ALA A 142 15.10 -1.75 -2.09
C ALA A 142 15.03 -0.68 -3.19
N VAL A 143 15.75 -0.86 -4.30
CA VAL A 143 15.75 0.11 -5.39
C VAL A 143 14.37 0.23 -6.02
N THR A 144 13.67 -0.88 -6.31
CA THR A 144 12.28 -0.85 -6.83
C THR A 144 11.32 -0.12 -5.91
N ILE A 145 11.38 -0.37 -4.59
CA ILE A 145 10.48 0.29 -3.63
C ILE A 145 10.77 1.80 -3.61
N THR A 146 12.04 2.18 -3.56
CA THR A 146 12.43 3.60 -3.50
C THR A 146 12.10 4.35 -4.80
N SER A 147 12.32 3.74 -5.96
CA SER A 147 11.99 4.35 -7.26
C SER A 147 10.49 4.47 -7.49
N SER A 148 9.68 3.54 -6.97
CA SER A 148 8.22 3.61 -7.02
C SER A 148 7.66 4.81 -6.26
N CYS A 149 8.37 5.33 -5.25
CA CYS A 149 7.96 6.54 -4.54
C CYS A 149 8.20 7.82 -5.36
N GLU A 150 9.17 7.82 -6.27
CA GLU A 150 9.54 8.99 -7.07
C GLU A 150 8.45 9.37 -8.08
N GLY A 151 7.79 8.38 -8.69
CA GLY A 151 6.75 8.60 -9.70
C GLY A 151 5.56 9.43 -9.20
N LEU A 152 5.30 9.45 -7.89
CA LEU A 152 4.28 10.31 -7.24
C LEU A 152 4.59 11.81 -7.33
N LEU A 153 5.86 12.19 -7.54
CA LEU A 153 6.28 13.58 -7.63
C LEU A 153 6.19 14.14 -9.05
N VAL A 154 5.97 13.28 -10.05
CA VAL A 154 5.90 13.66 -11.46
C VAL A 154 4.47 14.10 -11.79
N PRO A 155 4.25 15.32 -12.29
CA PRO A 155 2.91 15.77 -12.72
C PRO A 155 2.38 14.86 -13.85
N PRO A 156 1.09 14.45 -13.85
CA PRO A 156 -0.07 15.16 -13.32
C PRO A 156 -0.75 14.39 -12.19
N SER A 157 -0.49 14.77 -10.94
CA SER A 157 -1.09 14.18 -9.73
C SER A 157 -2.59 14.43 -9.63
#